data_AF-I4HRJ0-F1
#
_entry.id   AF-I4HRJ0-F1
#
_cell.length_a   1.000
_cell.length_b   1.000
_cell.length_c   1.000
_cell.angle_alpha   90.00
_cell.angle_beta   90.00
_cell.angle_gamma   90.00
#
_symmetry.space_group_name_H-M   'P 1'
#
loop_
_entity.id
_entity.type
_entity.pdbx_description
1 polymer ?
#
loop_
_entity_poly.entity_id
_entity_poly.type
_entity_poly.pdbx_seq_one_letter_code
_entity_poly.pdbx_strand_id
1 'polypeptide(L)'
;MFKNLAQRVKTSVDWFFGFKLHLVVNERGELLNVILTTGNVDDRKPIPELLANIFGTVFAGRQRRTFGDWGYVSAKLATQLLYQFSKV
;
A
#
# COMPACT_ATOMS: atom_id res chain seq x y z
N MET A 1 -15.81 -18.11 0.96
CA MET A 1 -15.11 -17.77 -0.29
C MET A 1 -13.72 -17.13 -0.08
N PHE A 2 -13.42 -16.45 1.04
CA PHE A 2 -12.10 -15.81 1.29
C PHE A 2 -11.31 -16.39 2.49
N LYS A 3 -11.40 -17.71 2.75
CA LYS A 3 -10.92 -18.33 4.01
C LYS A 3 -9.45 -18.05 4.38
N ASN A 4 -8.59 -17.73 3.41
CA ASN A 4 -7.16 -17.44 3.62
C ASN A 4 -6.78 -15.96 3.45
N LEU A 5 -7.70 -15.11 2.98
CA LEU A 5 -7.47 -13.68 2.74
C LEU A 5 -8.19 -12.81 3.78
N ALA A 6 -9.43 -13.16 4.12
CA ALA A 6 -10.17 -12.49 5.17
C ALA A 6 -9.81 -13.10 6.53
N GLN A 7 -9.27 -12.28 7.43
CA GLN A 7 -8.96 -12.67 8.79
C GLN A 7 -9.69 -11.78 9.79
N ARG A 8 -9.96 -12.34 10.98
CA ARG A 8 -10.53 -11.58 12.08
C ARG A 8 -9.43 -10.78 12.77
N VAL A 9 -9.60 -9.47 12.87
CA VAL A 9 -8.65 -8.53 13.46
C VAL A 9 -9.33 -7.79 14.59
N LYS A 10 -8.66 -7.68 15.74
CA LYS A 10 -9.15 -6.87 16.86
C LYS A 10 -8.61 -5.45 16.71
N THR A 11 -9.51 -4.48 16.70
CA THR A 11 -9.15 -3.05 16.76
C THR A 11 -9.40 -2.51 18.18
N SER A 12 -9.06 -1.25 18.43
CA SER A 12 -9.35 -0.59 19.72
C SER A 12 -10.85 -0.43 19.98
N VAL A 13 -11.68 -0.47 18.93
CA VAL A 13 -13.12 -0.19 19.00
C VAL A 13 -14.00 -1.42 18.75
N ASP A 14 -13.58 -2.36 17.88
CA ASP A 14 -14.34 -3.58 17.59
C ASP A 14 -13.51 -4.66 16.86
N TRP A 15 -14.12 -5.80 16.54
CA TRP A 15 -13.59 -6.83 15.66
C TRP A 15 -13.97 -6.59 14.20
N PHE A 16 -12.98 -6.59 13.32
CA PHE A 16 -13.15 -6.53 11.87
C PHE A 16 -12.87 -7.90 11.25
N PHE A 17 -13.65 -8.34 10.27
CA PHE A 17 -13.35 -9.54 9.47
C PHE A 17 -13.25 -9.15 8.01
N GLY A 18 -12.03 -9.19 7.45
CA GLY A 18 -11.81 -8.76 6.08
C GLY A 18 -10.35 -8.76 5.66
N PHE A 19 -10.12 -8.17 4.50
CA PHE A 19 -8.84 -8.00 3.84
C PHE A 19 -8.70 -6.55 3.36
N LYS A 20 -7.48 -6.14 3.02
CA LYS A 20 -7.17 -4.84 2.43
C LYS A 20 -6.84 -5.02 0.95
N LEU A 21 -7.31 -4.07 0.14
CA LEU A 21 -7.02 -3.98 -1.29
C LEU A 21 -6.16 -2.74 -1.52
N HIS A 22 -4.93 -2.95 -1.97
CA HIS A 22 -3.97 -1.90 -2.29
C HIS A 22 -3.92 -1.73 -3.82
N LEU A 23 -4.09 -0.50 -4.31
CA LEU A 23 -4.15 -0.17 -5.73
C LEU A 23 -3.09 0.87 -6.04
N VAL A 24 -2.46 0.73 -7.21
CA VAL A 24 -1.66 1.81 -7.82
C VAL A 24 -2.29 2.19 -9.13
N VAL A 25 -2.54 3.47 -9.29
CA VAL A 25 -3.11 4.06 -10.50
C VAL A 25 -2.16 5.14 -11.01
N ASN A 26 -2.10 5.30 -12.33
CA ASN A 26 -1.38 6.43 -12.93
C ASN A 26 -2.27 7.69 -12.97
N GLU A 27 -1.71 8.79 -13.45
CA GLU A 27 -2.37 10.08 -13.61
C GLU A 27 -3.54 10.08 -14.59
N ARG A 28 -3.61 9.09 -15.48
CA ARG A 28 -4.73 8.88 -16.41
C ARG A 28 -5.85 8.04 -15.80
N GLY A 29 -5.67 7.54 -14.57
CA GLY A 29 -6.60 6.65 -13.88
C GLY A 29 -6.48 5.19 -14.31
N GLU A 30 -5.44 4.82 -15.06
CA GLU A 30 -5.19 3.43 -15.44
C GLU A 30 -4.62 2.67 -14.24
N LEU A 31 -5.14 1.46 -14.03
CA LEU A 31 -4.69 0.58 -12.95
C LEU A 31 -3.35 -0.06 -13.32
N LEU A 32 -2.30 0.27 -12.58
CA LEU A 32 -0.95 -0.24 -12.81
C LEU A 32 -0.68 -1.55 -12.06
N ASN A 33 -1.14 -1.66 -10.81
CA ASN A 33 -0.95 -2.88 -10.01
C ASN A 33 -1.95 -2.99 -8.84
N VAL A 34 -2.13 -4.21 -8.34
CA VAL A 34 -3.04 -4.57 -7.25
C VAL A 34 -2.41 -5.60 -6.33
N ILE A 35 -2.53 -5.38 -5.01
CA ILE A 35 -2.20 -6.40 -4.01
C ILE A 35 -3.31 -6.53 -2.98
N LEU A 36 -3.64 -7.77 -2.64
CA LEU A 36 -4.55 -8.12 -1.55
C LEU A 36 -3.75 -8.57 -0.33
N THR A 37 -4.02 -7.97 0.83
CA THR A 37 -3.41 -8.39 2.10
C THR A 37 -4.47 -8.70 3.15
N THR A 38 -4.14 -9.52 4.14
CA THR A 38 -5.03 -9.75 5.27
C THR A 38 -5.22 -8.44 6.07
N GLY A 39 -6.37 -8.24 6.70
CA GLY A 39 -6.73 -6.95 7.31
C GLY A 39 -5.77 -6.44 8.42
N ASN A 40 -4.96 -7.32 9.00
CA ASN A 40 -3.99 -7.01 10.05
C ASN A 40 -2.60 -6.61 9.53
N VAL A 41 -2.37 -6.64 8.22
CA VAL A 41 -1.09 -6.28 7.62
C VAL A 41 -0.94 -4.75 7.63
N ASP A 42 0.24 -4.28 8.02
CA ASP A 42 0.64 -2.87 7.91
C ASP A 42 0.69 -2.48 6.43
N ASP A 43 0.03 -1.39 6.08
CA ASP A 43 -0.16 -0.90 4.71
C ASP A 43 1.15 -0.64 3.95
N ARG A 44 2.27 -0.48 4.67
CA ARG A 44 3.60 -0.23 4.11
C ARG A 44 4.31 -1.48 3.63
N LYS A 45 3.96 -2.65 4.20
CA LYS A 45 4.59 -3.94 3.86
C LYS A 45 4.41 -4.34 2.39
N PRO A 46 3.21 -4.20 1.78
CA PRO A 46 3.04 -4.59 0.38
C PRO A 46 3.63 -3.59 -0.62
N ILE A 47 4.04 -2.38 -0.20
CA ILE A 47 4.46 -1.33 -1.14
C ILE A 47 5.64 -1.74 -2.04
N PRO A 48 6.75 -2.33 -1.53
CA PRO A 48 7.87 -2.72 -2.39
C PRO A 48 7.47 -3.71 -3.48
N GLU A 49 6.56 -4.65 -3.18
CA GLU A 49 6.01 -5.60 -4.14
C GLU A 49 5.03 -4.92 -5.10
N LEU A 50 4.19 -4.03 -4.58
CA LEU A 50 3.21 -3.28 -5.35
C LEU A 50 3.87 -2.37 -6.40
N LEU A 51 5.07 -1.88 -6.11
CA LEU A 51 5.86 -1.01 -6.98
C LEU A 51 6.93 -1.74 -7.80
N ALA A 52 7.12 -3.05 -7.62
CA ALA A 52 8.28 -3.78 -8.16
C ALA A 52 8.45 -3.66 -9.70
N ASN A 53 7.34 -3.55 -10.43
CA ASN A 53 7.31 -3.46 -11.90
C ASN A 53 6.83 -2.10 -12.41
N ILE A 54 6.83 -1.07 -11.55
CA ILE A 54 6.37 0.28 -11.90
C ILE A 54 7.60 1.19 -11.96
N PHE A 55 7.76 1.90 -13.07
CA PHE A 55 8.77 2.92 -13.24
C PHE A 55 8.15 4.32 -13.16
N GLY A 56 8.87 5.26 -12.54
CA GLY A 56 8.48 6.67 -12.46
C GLY A 56 8.43 7.19 -11.02
N THR A 57 7.84 8.37 -10.86
CA THR A 57 7.69 9.01 -9.55
C THR A 57 6.40 8.55 -8.88
N VAL A 58 6.53 7.93 -7.71
CA VAL A 58 5.38 7.57 -6.87
C VAL A 58 5.12 8.68 -5.86
N PHE A 59 3.87 9.14 -5.80
CA PHE A 59 3.43 10.09 -4.79
C PHE A 59 2.57 9.38 -3.76
N ALA A 60 2.95 9.51 -2.49
CA ALA A 60 2.11 9.21 -1.34
C ALA A 60 2.34 10.33 -0.33
N GLY A 61 1.28 10.94 0.21
CA GLY A 61 1.48 12.12 1.02
C GLY A 61 0.44 12.36 2.11
N ARG A 62 0.87 13.15 3.08
CA ARG A 62 0.10 13.57 4.26
C ARG A 62 -0.74 14.81 4.02
N GLN A 63 -0.53 15.52 2.90
CA GLN A 63 -1.21 16.77 2.63
C GLN A 63 -2.51 16.52 1.86
N ARG A 64 -3.50 17.39 2.05
CA ARG A 64 -4.79 17.30 1.35
C ARG A 64 -4.67 17.40 -0.18
N ARG A 65 -3.50 17.82 -0.70
CA ARG A 65 -3.18 17.95 -2.13
C ARG A 65 -2.40 16.76 -2.71
N THR A 66 -2.00 15.80 -1.90
CA THR A 66 -1.31 14.58 -2.37
C THR A 66 -2.29 13.43 -2.47
N PHE A 67 -2.22 12.68 -3.56
CA PHE A 67 -2.99 11.45 -3.75
C PHE A 67 -2.33 10.33 -2.95
N GLY A 68 -3.09 9.65 -2.06
CA GLY A 68 -2.60 8.50 -1.28
C GLY A 68 -3.10 8.48 0.18
N ASP A 69 -3.05 7.29 0.79
CA ASP A 69 -3.44 7.07 2.20
C ASP A 69 -2.27 7.40 3.15
N TRP A 70 -2.57 7.96 4.32
CA TRP A 70 -1.59 8.26 5.36
C TRP A 70 -0.90 7.02 5.92
N GLY A 71 -1.55 5.85 5.89
CA GLY A 71 -0.98 4.56 6.26
C GLY A 71 0.27 4.22 5.47
N TYR A 72 0.36 4.66 4.21
CA TYR A 72 1.50 4.41 3.33
C TYR A 72 2.72 5.30 3.60
N VAL A 73 2.59 6.35 4.41
CA VAL A 73 3.67 7.33 4.61
C VAL A 73 4.55 6.94 5.79
N SER A 74 5.85 6.71 5.53
CA SER A 74 6.88 6.64 6.58
C SER A 74 8.27 7.02 6.03
N ALA A 75 9.10 7.67 6.86
CA ALA A 75 10.47 8.02 6.49
C ALA A 75 11.31 6.78 6.16
N LYS A 76 11.17 5.72 6.96
CA LYS A 76 11.86 4.45 6.75
C LYS A 76 11.52 3.84 5.38
N LEU A 77 10.24 3.82 5.02
CA LEU A 77 9.79 3.30 3.73
C LEU A 77 10.32 4.17 2.58
N ALA A 78 10.28 5.50 2.72
CA ALA A 78 10.81 6.40 1.70
C ALA A 78 12.31 6.14 1.44
N THR A 79 13.12 6.02 2.48
CA THR A 79 14.55 5.67 2.35
C THR A 79 14.75 4.30 1.70
N GLN A 80 13.94 3.30 2.07
CA GLN A 80 14.00 1.96 1.50
C GLN A 80 13.68 1.98 -0.01
N LEU A 81 12.60 2.65 -0.42
CA LEU A 81 12.20 2.74 -1.82
C LEU A 81 13.23 3.51 -2.64
N LEU A 82 13.76 4.62 -2.11
CA LEU A 82 14.84 5.35 -2.76
C LEU A 82 16.05 4.45 -2.97
N TYR A 83 16.50 3.70 -1.96
CA TYR A 83 17.63 2.77 -2.13
C TYR A 83 17.34 1.66 -3.15
N GLN A 84 16.14 1.08 -3.12
CA GLN A 84 15.77 -0.07 -3.94
C GLN A 84 15.56 0.29 -5.41
N PHE A 85 15.00 1.46 -5.70
CA PHE A 85 14.63 1.87 -7.06
C PHE A 85 15.57 2.93 -7.66
N SER A 86 16.53 3.49 -6.92
CA SER A 86 17.58 4.39 -7.47
C SER A 86 18.78 3.66 -8.08
N LYS A 87 18.87 2.34 -7.91
CA LYS A 87 19.97 1.52 -8.42
C LYS A 87 19.67 0.83 -9.77
N VAL A 88 18.64 1.29 -10.46
CA VAL A 88 18.28 0.84 -11.82
C VAL A 88 18.68 1.92 -12.81
#